data_AF-A0A7S1HLR1-F1
#
_entry.id   AF-A0A7S1HLR1-F1
#
_cell.length_a   1.000
_cell.length_b   1.000
_cell.length_c   1.000
_cell.angle_alpha   90.00
_cell.angle_beta   90.00
_cell.angle_gamma   90.00
#
_symmetry.space_group_name_H-M   'P 1'
#
loop_
_entity.id
_entity.type
_entity.pdbx_description
1 polymer ?
#
loop_
_entity_poly.entity_id
_entity_poly.type
_entity_poly.pdbx_seq_one_letter_code
_entity_poly.pdbx_strand_id
1 'polypeptide(L)'
;ILMLSANSSEVAIIECLESGCNDYVTKPFRTLELVARVEGLIKTRARLQQEVKAKDDVNLVKEMIPPSIAQRKIRGGVTVDQHPCVSVLVVDVLEGAPMAEGVSLEGWLDFIHRLHAAFDEIVAA
;
A
#
# COMPACT_ATOMS: atom_id res chain seq x y z
N ILE A 1 -11.26 13.31 11.93
CA ILE A 1 -12.51 13.78 12.56
C ILE A 1 -12.25 15.17 13.10
N LEU A 2 -13.07 16.15 12.73
CA LEU A 2 -13.01 17.53 13.23
C LEU A 2 -14.32 17.77 13.98
N MET A 3 -14.24 18.11 15.27
CA MET A 3 -15.41 18.39 16.10
C MET A 3 -15.82 19.86 15.96
N LEU A 4 -17.12 20.14 15.82
CA LEU A 4 -17.64 21.50 15.72
C LEU A 4 -18.78 21.70 16.73
N SER A 5 -18.56 22.49 17.78
CA SER A 5 -19.45 22.53 18.95
C SER A 5 -19.68 23.94 19.48
N ALA A 6 -20.83 24.20 20.07
CA ALA A 6 -21.05 25.44 20.84
C ALA A 6 -20.50 25.34 22.27
N ASN A 7 -20.16 24.14 22.72
CA ASN A 7 -19.53 23.93 24.03
C ASN A 7 -18.06 24.34 23.95
N SER A 8 -17.69 25.36 24.70
CA SER A 8 -16.32 25.87 24.79
C SER A 8 -15.61 25.46 26.09
N SER A 9 -16.13 24.48 26.82
CA SER A 9 -15.46 23.99 28.01
C SER A 9 -14.16 23.28 27.65
N GLU A 10 -13.13 23.57 28.43
CA GLU A 10 -11.82 22.92 28.28
C GLU A 10 -11.92 21.40 28.43
N VAL A 11 -12.74 20.94 29.37
CA VAL A 11 -13.02 19.51 29.58
C VAL A 11 -13.53 18.83 28.31
N ALA A 12 -14.49 19.44 27.61
CA ALA A 12 -15.05 18.84 26.38
C ALA A 12 -14.06 18.84 25.22
N ILE A 13 -13.16 19.82 25.17
CA ILE A 13 -12.09 19.88 24.17
C ILE A 13 -11.09 18.75 24.43
N ILE A 14 -10.64 18.60 25.69
CA ILE A 14 -9.69 17.57 26.10
C ILE A 14 -10.25 16.18 25.84
N GLU A 15 -11.46 15.88 26.33
CA GLU A 15 -12.10 14.57 26.13
C GLU A 15 -12.24 14.22 24.62
N CYS A 16 -12.55 15.22 23.80
CA CYS A 16 -12.66 15.03 22.37
C CYS A 16 -11.30 14.71 21.73
N LEU A 17 -10.23 15.40 22.13
CA LEU A 17 -8.89 15.13 21.60
C LEU A 17 -8.37 13.76 22.08
N GLU A 18 -8.58 13.41 23.36
CA GLU A 18 -8.18 12.12 23.94
C GLU A 18 -8.93 10.94 23.33
N SER A 19 -10.20 11.13 22.94
CA SER A 19 -10.98 10.11 22.22
C SER A 19 -10.57 9.93 20.76
N GLY A 20 -9.54 10.63 20.28
CA GLY A 20 -8.98 10.47 18.95
C GLY A 20 -9.53 11.44 17.90
N CYS A 21 -10.17 12.54 18.32
CA CYS A 21 -10.50 13.61 17.40
C CYS A 21 -9.23 14.31 16.91
N ASN A 22 -9.22 14.75 15.65
CA ASN A 22 -8.06 15.42 15.07
C ASN A 22 -8.01 16.91 15.40
N ASP A 23 -9.16 17.55 15.63
CA ASP A 23 -9.24 18.97 16.02
C ASP A 23 -10.66 19.28 16.58
N TYR A 24 -10.78 20.36 17.35
CA TYR A 24 -12.02 20.83 17.97
C TYR A 24 -12.22 22.33 17.72
N VAL A 25 -13.33 22.71 17.11
CA VAL A 25 -13.68 24.10 16.80
C VAL A 25 -14.94 24.51 17.53
N THR A 26 -14.81 25.56 18.35
CA THR A 26 -15.92 26.16 19.07
C THR A 26 -16.68 27.16 18.21
N LYS A 27 -18.00 27.23 18.38
CA LYS A 27 -18.88 28.21 17.73
C LYS A 27 -19.06 29.43 18.64
N PRO A 28 -19.14 30.64 18.08
CA PRO A 28 -18.98 30.98 16.66
C PRO A 28 -17.49 31.01 16.26
N PHE A 29 -17.19 30.56 15.04
CA PHE A 29 -15.82 30.56 14.47
C PHE A 29 -15.73 31.50 13.28
N ARG A 30 -14.50 31.90 12.93
CA ARG A 30 -14.21 32.67 11.73
C ARG A 30 -14.09 31.74 10.53
N THR A 31 -14.80 32.02 9.44
CA THR A 31 -14.80 31.16 8.24
C THR A 31 -13.40 30.86 7.72
N LEU A 32 -12.54 31.87 7.63
CA LEU A 32 -11.15 31.69 7.15
C LEU A 32 -10.32 30.79 8.07
N GLU A 33 -10.55 30.84 9.38
CA GLU A 33 -9.86 29.98 10.34
C GLU A 33 -10.31 28.53 10.16
N LEU A 34 -11.61 28.29 10.04
CA LEU A 34 -12.14 26.95 9.81
C LEU A 34 -11.60 26.34 8.50
N VAL A 35 -11.55 27.14 7.42
CA VAL A 35 -10.97 26.70 6.14
C VAL A 35 -9.51 26.31 6.33
N ALA A 36 -8.70 27.15 6.97
CA ALA A 36 -7.28 26.87 7.21
C ALA A 36 -7.08 25.58 8.03
N ARG A 37 -7.91 25.33 9.05
CA ARG A 37 -7.89 24.10 9.85
C ARG A 37 -8.22 22.87 9.02
N VAL A 38 -9.30 22.92 8.23
CA VAL A 38 -9.71 21.81 7.34
C VAL A 38 -8.63 21.50 6.31
N GLU A 39 -8.06 22.53 5.67
CA GLU A 39 -6.96 22.35 4.72
C GLU A 39 -5.73 21.73 5.37
N GLY A 40 -5.39 22.14 6.59
CA GLY A 40 -4.30 21.54 7.37
C GLY A 40 -4.53 20.05 7.62
N LEU A 41 -5.74 19.66 8.01
CA LEU A 41 -6.12 18.26 8.23
C LEU A 41 -6.03 17.43 6.93
N ILE A 42 -6.51 17.96 5.81
CA ILE A 42 -6.44 17.28 4.50
C ILE A 42 -4.98 17.09 4.07
N LYS A 43 -4.15 18.13 4.16
CA LYS A 43 -2.72 18.05 3.81
C LYS A 43 -1.98 17.02 4.66
N THR A 44 -2.27 17.00 5.97
CA THR A 44 -1.68 16.04 6.90
C THR A 44 -2.06 14.61 6.53
N ARG A 45 -3.35 14.36 6.24
CA ARG A 45 -3.83 13.05 5.81
C ARG A 45 -3.18 12.60 4.50
N ALA A 46 -3.07 13.49 3.51
CA ALA A 46 -2.44 13.18 2.22
C ALA A 46 -0.97 12.77 2.39
N ARG A 47 -0.22 13.48 3.23
CA ARG A 47 1.18 13.13 3.54
C ARG A 47 1.30 11.76 4.19
N LEU A 48 0.48 11.47 5.22
CA LEU A 48 0.50 10.16 5.88
C LEU A 48 0.17 9.03 4.89
N GLN A 49 -0.77 9.24 3.97
CA GLN A 49 -1.08 8.26 2.93
C GLN A 49 0.07 8.03 1.94
N GLN A 50 0.81 9.08 1.58
CA GLN A 50 2.00 8.95 0.74
C GLN A 50 3.11 8.17 1.44
N GLU A 51 3.33 8.41 2.74
CA GLU A 51 4.34 7.70 3.52
C GLU A 51 4.01 6.21 3.66
N VAL A 52 2.72 5.86 3.83
CA VAL A 52 2.26 4.46 3.82
C VAL A 52 2.47 3.82 2.45
N LYS A 53 2.00 4.46 1.36
CA LYS A 53 2.19 3.93 0.00
C LYS A 53 3.66 3.75 -0.37
N ALA A 54 4.52 4.72 -0.03
CA ALA A 54 5.94 4.63 -0.31
C ALA A 54 6.61 3.45 0.45
N LYS A 55 6.12 3.10 1.64
CA LYS A 55 6.59 1.90 2.37
C LYS A 55 6.09 0.61 1.70
N ASP A 56 4.85 0.59 1.25
CA ASP A 56 4.27 -0.56 0.55
C ASP A 56 4.99 -0.81 -0.78
N ASP A 57 5.23 0.24 -1.58
CA ASP A 57 5.94 0.16 -2.86
C ASP A 57 7.37 -0.39 -2.68
N VAL A 58 8.06 0.01 -1.61
CA VAL A 58 9.40 -0.50 -1.28
C VAL A 58 9.37 -1.97 -0.86
N ASN A 59 8.30 -2.41 -0.18
CA ASN A 59 8.14 -3.82 0.20
C ASN A 59 7.79 -4.69 -1.01
N LEU A 60 6.86 -4.26 -1.88
CA LEU A 60 6.52 -4.92 -3.14
C LEU A 60 7.76 -5.14 -4.02
N VAL A 61 8.62 -4.13 -4.16
CA VAL A 61 9.86 -4.25 -4.95
C VAL A 61 10.85 -5.24 -4.31
N LYS A 62 10.89 -5.37 -2.98
CA LYS A 62 11.72 -6.38 -2.30
C LYS A 62 11.18 -7.79 -2.49
N GLU A 63 9.87 -7.96 -2.64
CA GLU A 63 9.24 -9.26 -2.89
C GLU A 63 9.40 -9.69 -4.36
N MET A 64 9.47 -8.74 -5.30
CA MET A 64 9.67 -9.01 -6.73
C MET A 64 11.13 -9.24 -7.14
N ILE A 65 12.09 -9.03 -6.22
CA ILE A 65 13.52 -9.13 -6.51
C ILE A 65 14.16 -10.14 -5.55
N PRO A 66 14.95 -11.12 -6.02
CA PRO A 66 15.65 -12.06 -5.15
C PRO A 66 16.41 -11.36 -4.01
N PRO A 67 16.41 -11.93 -2.79
CA PRO A 67 16.99 -11.28 -1.61
C PRO A 67 18.47 -10.94 -1.77
N SER A 68 19.21 -11.70 -2.59
CA SER A 68 20.61 -11.45 -2.97
C SER A 68 20.80 -10.10 -3.69
N ILE A 69 19.85 -9.69 -4.54
CA ILE A 69 19.89 -8.42 -5.27
C ILE A 69 19.36 -7.29 -4.38
N ALA A 70 18.31 -7.54 -3.59
CA ALA A 70 17.72 -6.54 -2.69
C ALA A 70 18.74 -6.04 -1.63
N GLN A 71 19.48 -6.95 -0.99
CA GLN A 71 20.50 -6.59 0.00
C GLN A 71 21.65 -5.76 -0.59
N ARG A 72 22.04 -6.05 -1.83
CA ARG A 72 23.09 -5.30 -2.56
C ARG A 72 22.63 -3.91 -2.98
N LYS A 73 21.39 -3.79 -3.44
CA LYS A 73 20.79 -2.49 -3.81
C LYS A 73 20.71 -1.53 -2.61
N ILE A 74 20.38 -2.05 -1.41
CA ILE A 74 20.37 -1.26 -0.16
C ILE A 74 21.77 -0.72 0.20
N ARG A 75 22.84 -1.46 -0.11
CA ARG A 75 24.23 -1.04 0.13
C ARG A 75 24.78 -0.10 -0.95
N GLY A 76 23.99 0.28 -1.96
CA GLY A 76 24.41 1.16 -3.04
C GLY A 76 25.38 0.51 -4.04
N GLY A 77 25.47 -0.82 -4.07
CA GLY A 77 26.35 -1.55 -4.97
C GLY A 77 25.79 -1.72 -6.39
N VAL A 78 26.68 -1.92 -7.36
CA VAL A 78 26.32 -2.33 -8.73
C VAL A 78 25.53 -3.65 -8.65
N THR A 79 24.36 -3.68 -9.28
CA THR A 79 23.38 -4.79 -9.28
C THR A 79 23.29 -5.46 -10.66
N VAL A 80 24.45 -5.67 -11.29
CA VAL A 80 24.56 -6.40 -12.57
C VAL A 80 25.45 -7.59 -12.34
N ASP A 81 24.85 -8.78 -12.39
CA ASP A 81 25.57 -10.04 -12.31
C ASP A 81 25.66 -10.65 -13.71
N GLN A 82 26.83 -11.16 -14.07
CA GLN A 82 27.00 -11.95 -15.29
C GLN A 82 26.98 -13.43 -14.91
N HIS A 83 26.02 -14.15 -15.47
CA HIS A 83 25.91 -15.59 -15.31
C HIS A 83 26.38 -16.25 -16.61
N PRO A 84 27.46 -17.08 -16.58
CA PRO A 84 28.07 -17.63 -17.79
C PRO A 84 27.14 -18.58 -18.57
N CYS A 85 26.16 -19.18 -17.88
CA CYS A 85 25.12 -20.01 -18.49
C CYS A 85 23.79 -19.76 -17.77
N VAL A 86 22.77 -19.30 -18.50
CA VAL A 86 21.40 -19.15 -17.99
C VAL A 86 20.45 -19.79 -18.99
N SER A 87 19.48 -20.56 -18.49
CA SER A 87 18.31 -20.99 -19.26
C SER A 87 17.10 -20.26 -18.71
N VAL A 88 16.35 -19.58 -19.58
CA VAL A 88 15.11 -18.87 -19.21
C VAL A 88 13.95 -19.62 -19.84
N LEU A 89 13.01 -20.07 -19.02
CA LEU A 89 11.74 -20.64 -19.48
C LEU A 89 10.68 -19.55 -19.40
N VAL A 90 10.11 -19.18 -20.54
CA VAL A 90 8.94 -18.30 -20.60
C VAL A 90 7.73 -19.20 -20.86
N VAL A 91 6.80 -19.21 -19.92
CA VAL A 91 5.54 -19.94 -20.06
C VAL A 91 4.45 -18.91 -20.33
N ASP A 92 3.90 -18.97 -21.54
CA ASP A 92 2.71 -18.21 -21.89
C ASP A 92 1.49 -19.11 -21.75
N VAL A 93 0.46 -18.62 -21.05
CA VAL A 93 -0.80 -19.35 -20.92
C VAL A 93 -1.63 -18.96 -22.15
N LEU A 94 -1.49 -19.76 -23.21
CA LEU A 94 -2.29 -19.61 -24.42
C LEU A 94 -3.78 -19.84 -24.07
N GLU A 95 -4.62 -18.90 -24.50
CA GLU A 95 -6.04 -18.70 -24.14
C GLU A 95 -6.26 -17.82 -22.91
N GLY A 96 -6.18 -16.51 -23.17
CA GLY A 96 -6.38 -15.46 -22.19
C GLY A 96 -7.82 -15.38 -21.68
N ALA A 97 -7.92 -15.27 -20.36
CA ALA A 97 -9.10 -14.88 -19.59
C ALA A 97 -10.32 -15.84 -19.66
N PRO A 98 -11.03 -16.04 -18.53
CA PRO A 98 -12.19 -16.92 -18.42
C PRO A 98 -13.39 -16.57 -19.32
N MET A 99 -13.31 -15.51 -20.13
CA MET A 99 -14.44 -14.98 -20.90
C MET A 99 -14.83 -15.84 -22.11
N ALA A 100 -14.02 -16.84 -22.50
CA ALA A 100 -14.31 -17.69 -23.66
C ALA A 100 -15.26 -18.87 -23.35
N GLU A 101 -15.23 -19.47 -22.15
CA GLU A 101 -15.93 -20.75 -21.87
C GLU A 101 -16.52 -20.90 -20.45
N GLY A 102 -16.99 -19.83 -19.83
CA GLY A 102 -17.81 -19.95 -18.60
C GLY A 102 -17.05 -20.35 -17.33
N VAL A 103 -15.72 -20.19 -17.32
CA VAL A 103 -14.92 -20.34 -16.11
C VAL A 103 -15.17 -19.13 -15.20
N SER A 104 -15.38 -19.34 -13.90
CA SER A 104 -15.50 -18.21 -12.95
C SER A 104 -14.13 -17.57 -12.72
N LEU A 105 -14.12 -16.28 -12.34
CA LEU A 105 -12.89 -15.58 -11.94
C LEU A 105 -12.14 -16.35 -10.82
N GLU A 106 -12.90 -16.96 -9.90
CA GLU A 106 -12.36 -17.81 -8.83
C GLU A 106 -11.67 -19.07 -9.35
N GLY A 107 -12.28 -19.80 -10.30
CA GLY A 107 -11.68 -21.01 -10.87
C GLY A 107 -10.39 -20.73 -11.66
N TRP A 108 -10.32 -19.55 -12.29
CA TRP A 108 -9.11 -19.10 -13.00
C TRP A 108 -7.98 -18.71 -12.03
N LEU A 109 -8.33 -18.03 -10.93
CA LEU A 109 -7.38 -17.73 -9.85
C LEU A 109 -6.81 -19.01 -9.21
N ASP A 110 -7.65 -20.00 -8.94
CA ASP A 110 -7.23 -21.30 -8.41
C ASP A 110 -6.31 -22.06 -9.39
N PHE A 111 -6.52 -21.90 -10.69
CA PHE A 111 -5.60 -22.46 -11.69
C PHE A 111 -4.23 -21.78 -11.63
N ILE A 112 -4.18 -20.44 -11.61
CA ILE A 112 -2.91 -19.69 -11.52
C ILE A 112 -2.17 -20.00 -10.23
N HIS A 113 -2.86 -20.05 -9.08
CA HIS A 113 -2.24 -20.41 -7.81
C HIS A 113 -1.66 -21.82 -7.83
N ARG A 114 -2.36 -22.80 -8.40
CA ARG A 114 -1.84 -24.17 -8.54
C ARG A 114 -0.63 -24.23 -9.47
N LEU A 115 -0.64 -23.45 -10.55
CA LEU A 115 0.48 -23.36 -11.48
C LEU A 115 1.71 -22.76 -10.79
N HIS A 116 1.55 -21.65 -10.08
CA HIS A 116 2.63 -21.05 -9.27
C HIS A 116 3.17 -22.03 -8.22
N ALA A 117 2.29 -22.69 -7.46
CA ALA A 117 2.70 -23.64 -6.42
C ALA A 117 3.48 -24.84 -6.99
N ALA A 118 3.07 -25.35 -8.16
CA ALA A 118 3.79 -26.42 -8.83
C ALA A 118 5.20 -25.98 -9.28
N PHE A 119 5.35 -24.74 -9.75
CA PHE A 119 6.68 -24.19 -10.05
C PHE A 119 7.52 -23.99 -8.79
N ASP A 120 6.93 -23.50 -7.70
CA ASP A 120 7.63 -23.32 -6.43
C ASP A 120 8.14 -24.66 -5.86
N GLU A 121 7.35 -25.75 -5.97
CA GLU A 121 7.80 -27.10 -5.59
C GLU A 121 8.99 -27.58 -6.42
N ILE A 122 9.01 -27.31 -7.74
CA ILE A 122 10.14 -27.65 -8.62
C ILE A 122 11.40 -26.87 -8.22
N VAL A 123 11.26 -25.62 -7.78
CA VAL A 123 12.38 -24.77 -7.36
C VAL A 123 12.88 -25.13 -5.95
N ALA A 124 12.02 -25.67 -5.10
CA ALA A 124 12.36 -26.07 -3.72
C ALA A 124 12.94 -27.50 -3.61
N ALA A 125 12.84 -28.31 -4.66
CA ALA A 125 13.39 -29.68 -4.75
C ALA A 125 14.86 -29.71 -5.19
#